data_AF-Q1K065-F1
#
_entry.id   AF-Q1K065-F1
#
_cell.length_a   1.000
_cell.length_b   1.000
_cell.length_c   1.000
_cell.angle_alpha   90.00
_cell.angle_beta   90.00
_cell.angle_gamma   90.00
#
_symmetry.space_group_name_H-M   'P 1'
#
loop_
_entity.id
_entity.type
_entity.pdbx_description
1 polymer ?
#
loop_
_entity_poly.entity_id
_entity_poly.type
_entity_poly.pdbx_seq_one_letter_code
_entity_poly.pdbx_strand_id
1 'polypeptide(L)'
;MSLHEQRMMLRGQLEEAKAKQRSLRLRVEGNAQGVCRLLNTTLTAADDLRVDLAAAQMDELQEAWAELTVINSQIDRLEKELA
;
A
#
# COMPACT_ATOMS: atom_id res chain seq x y z
N MET A 1 -2.84 5.65 34.01
CA MET A 1 -2.42 4.61 33.05
C MET A 1 -0.99 4.25 33.36
N SER A 2 -0.72 2.97 33.63
CA SER A 2 0.64 2.49 33.96
C SER A 2 1.53 2.50 32.70
N LEU A 3 2.85 2.59 32.91
CA LEU A 3 3.84 2.55 31.83
C LEU A 3 3.76 1.22 31.03
N HIS A 4 3.36 0.14 31.72
CA HIS A 4 3.06 -1.15 31.10
C HIS A 4 1.84 -1.09 30.19
N GLU A 5 0.74 -0.49 30.64
CA GLU A 5 -0.47 -0.29 29.82
C GLU A 5 -0.19 0.54 28.57
N GLN A 6 0.60 1.61 28.70
CA GLN A 6 1.02 2.46 27.57
C GLN A 6 1.79 1.65 26.52
N ARG A 7 2.78 0.86 26.94
CA ARG A 7 3.56 0.02 26.01
C ARG A 7 2.72 -1.06 25.35
N MET A 8 1.77 -1.66 26.07
CA MET A 8 0.87 -2.66 25.50
C MET A 8 -0.06 -2.05 24.44
N MET A 9 -0.59 -0.85 24.71
CA MET A 9 -1.40 -0.11 23.74
C MET A 9 -0.61 0.22 22.46
N LEU A 10 0.61 0.75 22.59
CA LEU A 10 1.47 1.08 21.44
C LEU A 10 1.81 -0.17 20.60
N ARG A 11 2.04 -1.32 21.25
CA ARG A 11 2.25 -2.60 20.55
C ARG A 11 1.01 -3.04 19.77
N GLY A 12 -0.18 -2.89 20.34
CA GLY A 12 -1.44 -3.18 19.62
C GLY A 12 -1.59 -2.33 18.36
N GLN A 13 -1.35 -1.01 18.48
CA GLN A 13 -1.38 -0.09 17.34
C GLN A 13 -0.33 -0.44 16.26
N LEU A 14 0.85 -0.88 16.67
CA LEU A 14 1.89 -1.31 15.74
C LEU A 14 1.48 -2.56 14.95
N GLU A 15 0.88 -3.55 15.62
CA GLU A 15 0.41 -4.76 14.94
C GLU A 15 -0.74 -4.47 13.96
N GLU A 16 -1.67 -3.58 14.33
CA GLU A 16 -2.73 -3.11 13.43
C GLU A 16 -2.16 -2.39 12.20
N ALA A 17 -1.20 -1.47 12.42
CA ALA A 17 -0.54 -0.76 11.32
C ALA A 17 0.20 -1.73 10.39
N LYS A 18 0.92 -2.73 10.94
CA LYS A 18 1.60 -3.77 10.16
C LYS A 18 0.62 -4.67 9.40
N ALA A 19 -0.54 -4.99 9.97
CA ALA A 19 -1.58 -5.72 9.26
C ALA A 19 -2.12 -4.92 8.07
N LYS A 20 -2.40 -3.62 8.27
CA LYS A 20 -2.85 -2.73 7.19
C LYS A 20 -1.77 -2.57 6.10
N GLN A 21 -0.50 -2.43 6.48
CA GLN A 21 0.63 -2.38 5.55
C GLN A 21 0.68 -3.60 4.63
N ARG A 22 0.52 -4.81 5.17
CA ARG A 22 0.51 -6.05 4.37
C ARG A 22 -0.61 -6.05 3.33
N SER A 23 -1.82 -5.64 3.72
CA SER A 23 -2.96 -5.53 2.80
C SER A 23 -2.71 -4.49 1.70
N LEU A 24 -2.19 -3.31 2.05
CA LEU A 24 -1.89 -2.26 1.09
C LEU A 24 -0.80 -2.67 0.09
N ARG A 25 0.24 -3.40 0.53
CA ARG A 25 1.26 -3.94 -0.38
C ARG A 25 0.66 -4.86 -1.45
N LEU A 26 -0.24 -5.76 -1.06
CA LEU A 26 -0.93 -6.64 -2.02
C LEU A 26 -1.77 -5.84 -3.02
N ARG A 27 -2.47 -4.78 -2.57
CA ARG A 27 -3.22 -3.88 -3.46
C ARG A 27 -2.30 -3.17 -4.44
N VAL A 28 -1.21 -2.58 -3.96
CA VAL A 28 -0.19 -1.91 -4.78
C VAL A 28 0.38 -2.87 -5.83
N GLU A 29 0.80 -4.08 -5.43
CA GLU A 29 1.34 -5.09 -6.34
C GLU A 29 0.32 -5.50 -7.41
N GLY A 30 -0.93 -5.74 -7.00
CA GLY A 30 -2.01 -6.09 -7.92
C GLY A 30 -2.28 -4.99 -8.95
N ASN A 31 -2.39 -3.74 -8.51
CA ASN A 31 -2.63 -2.59 -9.38
C ASN A 31 -1.46 -2.35 -10.34
N ALA A 32 -0.22 -2.38 -9.85
CA ALA A 32 0.97 -2.23 -10.68
C ALA A 32 1.07 -3.30 -11.76
N GLN A 33 0.84 -4.57 -11.40
CA GLN A 33 0.78 -5.66 -12.38
C GLN A 33 -0.36 -5.48 -13.39
N GLY A 34 -1.52 -4.98 -12.94
CA GLY A 34 -2.65 -4.65 -13.79
C GLY A 34 -2.29 -3.63 -14.86
N VAL A 35 -1.70 -2.50 -14.47
CA VAL A 35 -1.22 -1.45 -15.38
C VAL A 35 -0.22 -2.02 -16.38
N CYS A 36 0.79 -2.76 -15.91
CA CYS A 36 1.80 -3.36 -16.78
C CYS A 36 1.19 -4.32 -17.83
N ARG A 37 0.16 -5.10 -17.45
CA ARG A 37 -0.53 -5.99 -18.39
C ARG A 37 -1.35 -5.21 -19.41
N LEU A 38 -2.06 -4.17 -18.99
CA LEU A 38 -2.91 -3.35 -19.87
C LEU A 38 -2.12 -2.53 -20.89
N LEU A 39 -0.87 -2.19 -20.58
CA LEU A 39 0.01 -1.40 -21.43
C LEU A 39 1.11 -2.22 -22.11
N ASN A 40 0.95 -3.55 -22.18
CA ASN A 40 1.99 -4.43 -22.74
C ASN A 40 1.95 -4.46 -24.28
N THR A 41 2.75 -3.60 -24.92
CA THR A 41 2.85 -3.54 -26.39
C THR A 41 3.61 -4.71 -27.03
N THR A 42 4.25 -5.57 -26.23
CA THR A 42 4.86 -6.82 -26.74
C THR A 42 3.78 -7.85 -27.08
N LEU A 43 2.61 -7.77 -26.43
CA LEU A 43 1.50 -8.72 -26.58
C LEU A 43 0.24 -8.11 -27.19
N THR A 44 0.14 -6.78 -27.23
CA THR A 44 -1.06 -6.06 -27.66
C THR A 44 -0.66 -4.94 -28.61
N ALA A 45 -1.34 -4.84 -29.77
CA ALA A 45 -1.11 -3.74 -30.70
C ALA A 45 -1.51 -2.40 -30.07
N ALA A 46 -0.92 -1.30 -30.53
CA ALA A 46 -1.08 0.01 -29.89
C ALA A 46 -2.53 0.53 -29.93
N ASP A 47 -3.24 0.21 -31.01
CA ASP A 47 -4.66 0.52 -31.25
C ASP A 47 -5.61 -0.33 -30.40
N ASP A 48 -5.17 -1.47 -29.90
CA ASP A 48 -5.93 -2.37 -29.03
C ASP A 48 -5.68 -2.13 -27.53
N LEU A 49 -4.81 -1.17 -27.18
CA LEU A 49 -4.50 -0.88 -25.78
C LEU A 49 -5.72 -0.30 -25.05
N ARG A 50 -6.00 -0.86 -23.87
CA ARG A 50 -7.05 -0.38 -22.97
C ARG A 50 -6.52 0.71 -22.05
N VAL A 51 -6.13 1.84 -22.65
CA VAL A 51 -5.46 2.96 -21.96
C VAL A 51 -6.36 3.58 -20.88
N ASP A 52 -7.66 3.64 -21.12
CA ASP A 52 -8.68 4.08 -20.18
C ASP A 52 -8.70 3.23 -18.90
N LEU A 53 -8.68 1.91 -19.04
CA LEU A 53 -8.59 1.01 -17.89
C LEU A 53 -7.23 1.10 -17.19
N ALA A 54 -6.14 1.24 -17.95
CA ALA A 54 -4.81 1.39 -17.37
C ALA A 54 -4.72 2.66 -16.53
N ALA A 55 -5.34 3.75 -16.99
CA ALA A 55 -5.43 5.00 -16.24
C ALA A 55 -6.20 4.81 -14.93
N ALA A 56 -7.39 4.20 -14.97
CA ALA A 56 -8.16 3.91 -13.75
C ALA A 56 -7.38 3.02 -12.76
N GLN A 57 -6.68 2.00 -13.25
CA GLN A 57 -5.84 1.14 -12.41
C GLN A 57 -4.63 1.90 -11.83
N MET A 58 -4.11 2.88 -12.56
CA MET A 58 -3.03 3.75 -12.10
C MET A 58 -3.50 4.70 -11.00
N ASP A 59 -4.72 5.23 -11.09
CA ASP A 59 -5.30 6.06 -10.03
C ASP A 59 -5.44 5.26 -8.73
N GLU A 60 -5.98 4.04 -8.81
CA GLU A 60 -6.05 3.09 -7.68
C GLU A 60 -4.66 2.71 -7.13
N LEU A 61 -3.65 2.60 -7.99
CA LEU A 61 -2.27 2.38 -7.58
C LEU A 61 -1.75 3.58 -6.79
N GLN A 62 -1.97 4.80 -7.29
CA GLN A 62 -1.51 6.03 -6.63
C GLN A 62 -2.16 6.21 -5.26
N GLU A 63 -3.46 5.96 -5.15
CA GLU A 63 -4.18 6.03 -3.87
C GLU A 63 -3.63 5.02 -2.86
N ALA A 64 -3.53 3.74 -3.26
CA ALA A 64 -3.00 2.70 -2.38
C ALA A 64 -1.54 2.96 -1.97
N TRP A 65 -0.74 3.55 -2.87
CA TRP A 65 0.64 3.93 -2.60
C TRP A 65 0.75 5.09 -1.60
N ALA A 66 -0.10 6.11 -1.75
CA ALA A 66 -0.18 7.22 -0.81
C ALA A 66 -0.55 6.73 0.60
N GLU A 67 -1.58 5.88 0.71
CA GLU A 67 -1.96 5.24 1.97
C GLU A 67 -0.80 4.41 2.57
N LEU A 68 -0.12 3.60 1.74
CA LEU A 68 1.00 2.78 2.19
C LEU A 68 2.14 3.64 2.76
N THR A 69 2.42 4.79 2.14
CA THR A 69 3.45 5.73 2.59
C THR A 69 3.13 6.31 3.97
N VAL A 70 1.87 6.67 4.22
CA VAL A 70 1.40 7.13 5.53
C VAL A 70 1.54 6.04 6.58
N ILE A 71 1.11 4.81 6.27
CA ILE A 71 1.20 3.67 7.20
C ILE A 71 2.64 3.31 7.51
N ASN A 72 3.56 3.34 6.54
CA ASN A 72 4.98 3.13 6.78
C ASN A 72 5.53 4.17 7.76
N SER A 73 5.19 5.44 7.56
CA SER A 73 5.62 6.52 8.46
C SER A 73 5.07 6.36 9.89
N GLN A 74 3.83 5.86 10.01
CA GLN A 74 3.23 5.55 11.31
C GLN A 74 3.94 4.38 12.01
N ILE A 75 4.26 3.31 11.28
CA ILE A 75 5.02 2.16 11.79
C ILE A 75 6.38 2.64 12.30
N ASP A 76 7.13 3.40 11.50
CA ASP A 76 8.45 3.91 11.88
C ASP A 76 8.40 4.74 13.17
N ARG A 77 7.34 5.54 13.35
CA ARG A 77 7.13 6.32 14.57
C ARG A 77 6.84 5.42 15.77
N LEU A 78 5.91 4.47 15.64
CA LEU A 78 5.53 3.55 16.71
C LEU A 78 6.71 2.66 17.13
N GLU A 79 7.54 2.22 16.19
CA GLU A 79 8.75 1.46 16.48
C GLU A 79 9.78 2.28 17.26
N LYS A 80 9.94 3.57 16.93
CA LYS A 80 10.80 4.49 17.70
C LYS A 80 10.28 4.77 19.11
N GLU A 81 8.96 4.86 19.29
CA GLU A 81 8.34 5.06 20.62
C GLU A 81 8.41 3.81 21.51
N LEU A 82 8.55 2.62 20.90
CA LEU A 82 8.63 1.33 21.61
C LEU A 82 10.07 0.86 21.89
N ALA A 83 11.07 1.44 21.22
CA ALA A 83 12.50 1.19 21.44
C ALA A 83 12.94 1.69 22.81
#